data_AF-A0A6P1J2F1-F1
#
_entry.id   AF-A0A6P1J2F1-F1
#
_cell.length_a   1.000
_cell.length_b   1.000
_cell.length_c   1.000
_cell.angle_alpha   90.00
_cell.angle_beta   90.00
_cell.angle_gamma   90.00
#
_symmetry.space_group_name_H-M   'P 1'
#
loop_
_entity.id
_entity.type
_entity.pdbx_description
1 polymer ?
#
loop_
_entity_poly.entity_id
_entity_poly.type
_entity_poly.pdbx_seq_one_letter_code
_entity_poly.pdbx_strand_id
1 'polypeptide(L)'
;MPLARIDFAANRRAGGRYFALLGVLSLLIGLTQAVLALLFVYGDPSLLSVNRALTLGAIYAWPMALTWGLLRRWSWLRTLGAIGLYLLAMLALVTWRSVSPQPLADALGWLGGLVLIPVTVTLLIGASGRIRAVAPYLLPIFLLLAGASVTVLQILVSGVGDPPRWLVSLVTTVGAYPAILLLVLAPWLLLAWPAWSIARTLAAAYRAKRFSDLWYLLGAYWLVVLAASALPALQGAGLIALTQFLPWLWIPLAGWALRGWLRPPDAPPTLLVLRVFQQDAGVQALFDRVVERWRLTGNTLLIAGTDLLSRTLDPDDLFTFLDGRLVQRFMANEEQMWARLREFDLEPDPDGRYRVNECYCFDSTWQQALAALVRQSDVVLMDLRGFRAHNRGCRHELSVLAAAPRLQRVVLLFDRKTERAVAESDMAGAPPGRFVWIDATQLSQRRVREISAALLNADGLA
;
A
#
# COMPACT_ATOMS: atom_id res chain seq x y z
N MET A 1 13.10 31.05 -4.91
CA MET A 1 13.48 29.63 -4.78
C MET A 1 13.89 29.12 -6.15
N PRO A 2 14.99 28.35 -6.27
CA PRO A 2 15.36 27.72 -7.54
C PRO A 2 14.25 26.79 -8.04
N LEU A 3 14.12 26.65 -9.36
CA LEU A 3 13.21 25.68 -9.97
C LEU A 3 13.62 24.26 -9.56
N ALA A 4 12.65 23.44 -9.17
CA ALA A 4 12.93 22.07 -8.77
C ALA A 4 13.50 21.28 -9.97
N ARG A 5 14.47 20.41 -9.71
CA ARG A 5 15.12 19.60 -10.75
C ARG A 5 14.26 18.38 -11.04
N ILE A 6 13.74 18.32 -12.26
CA ILE A 6 12.97 17.18 -12.75
C ILE A 6 13.94 16.19 -13.42
N ASP A 7 14.19 15.02 -12.80
CA ASP A 7 15.09 13.97 -13.32
C ASP A 7 14.40 12.60 -13.43
N PHE A 8 14.05 12.22 -14.66
CA PHE A 8 13.48 10.90 -14.97
C PHE A 8 14.41 9.72 -14.64
N ALA A 9 15.72 9.88 -14.82
CA ALA A 9 16.69 8.84 -14.53
C ALA A 9 16.81 8.62 -13.02
N ALA A 10 16.73 9.68 -12.21
CA ALA A 10 16.67 9.57 -10.75
C ALA A 10 15.43 8.79 -10.31
N ASN A 11 14.25 9.11 -10.85
CA ASN A 11 13.02 8.36 -10.57
C ASN A 11 13.16 6.86 -10.91
N ARG A 12 13.72 6.55 -12.08
CA ARG A 12 13.93 5.15 -12.52
C ARG A 12 14.89 4.40 -11.60
N ARG A 13 15.98 5.05 -11.20
CA ARG A 13 16.95 4.50 -10.23
C ARG A 13 16.30 4.25 -8.87
N ALA A 14 15.52 5.21 -8.36
CA ALA A 14 14.80 5.08 -7.10
C ALA A 14 13.82 3.89 -7.13
N GLY A 15 13.01 3.78 -8.19
CA GLY A 15 12.09 2.65 -8.36
C GLY A 15 12.81 1.29 -8.47
N GLY A 16 13.96 1.25 -9.15
CA GLY A 16 14.80 0.05 -9.24
C GLY A 16 15.39 -0.36 -7.88
N ARG A 17 15.92 0.60 -7.12
CA ARG A 17 16.44 0.38 -5.75
C ARG A 17 15.36 -0.20 -4.84
N TYR A 18 14.16 0.36 -4.86
CA TYR A 18 13.03 -0.13 -4.08
C TYR A 18 12.62 -1.55 -4.46
N PHE A 19 12.55 -1.83 -5.76
CA PHE A 19 12.20 -3.16 -6.25
C PHE A 19 13.21 -4.22 -5.79
N ALA A 20 14.50 -3.91 -5.89
CA ALA A 20 15.58 -4.77 -5.41
C ALA A 20 15.55 -4.93 -3.89
N LEU A 21 15.35 -3.83 -3.15
CA LEU A 21 15.25 -3.83 -1.69
C LEU A 21 14.14 -4.77 -1.20
N LEU A 22 12.93 -4.62 -1.72
CA LEU A 22 11.80 -5.47 -1.32
C LEU A 22 12.07 -6.95 -1.65
N GLY A 23 12.78 -7.23 -2.75
CA GLY A 23 13.19 -8.58 -3.10
C GLY A 23 14.22 -9.17 -2.13
N VAL A 24 15.31 -8.45 -1.86
CA VAL A 24 16.36 -8.87 -0.92
C VAL A 24 15.78 -9.04 0.49
N LEU A 25 14.94 -8.11 0.94
CA LEU A 25 14.30 -8.19 2.24
C LEU A 25 13.37 -9.41 2.33
N SER A 26 12.61 -9.71 1.28
CA SER A 26 11.73 -10.88 1.24
C SER A 26 12.52 -12.20 1.28
N LEU A 27 13.66 -12.27 0.58
CA LEU A 27 14.57 -13.40 0.64
C LEU A 27 15.19 -13.56 2.03
N LEU A 28 15.56 -12.47 2.69
CA LEU A 28 16.11 -12.49 4.04
C LEU A 28 15.08 -12.98 5.07
N ILE A 29 13.84 -12.50 4.98
CA ILE A 29 12.73 -12.96 5.82
C ILE A 29 12.46 -14.45 5.57
N GLY A 30 12.33 -14.86 4.30
CA GLY A 30 12.10 -16.25 3.92
C GLY A 30 13.21 -17.19 4.40
N LEU A 31 14.48 -16.80 4.24
CA LEU A 31 15.63 -17.57 4.72
C LEU A 31 15.65 -17.69 6.25
N THR A 32 15.39 -16.60 6.96
CA THR A 32 15.34 -16.62 8.42
C THR A 32 14.19 -17.51 8.91
N GLN A 33 13.02 -17.41 8.27
CA GLN A 33 11.87 -18.28 8.55
C GLN A 33 12.22 -19.75 8.30
N ALA A 34 12.89 -20.07 7.19
CA ALA A 34 13.30 -21.43 6.86
C ALA A 34 14.26 -22.03 7.90
N VAL A 35 15.24 -21.27 8.34
CA VAL A 35 16.18 -21.71 9.40
C VAL A 35 15.42 -21.98 10.70
N LEU A 36 14.54 -21.07 11.13
CA LEU A 36 13.75 -21.25 12.36
C LEU A 36 12.78 -22.42 12.24
N ALA A 37 12.20 -22.65 11.07
CA ALA A 37 11.31 -23.78 10.83
C ALA A 37 12.06 -25.11 10.92
N LEU A 38 13.24 -25.21 10.31
CA LEU A 38 14.11 -26.39 10.40
C LEU A 38 14.55 -26.68 11.84
N LEU A 39 14.88 -25.66 12.62
CA LEU A 39 15.35 -25.83 13.99
C LEU A 39 14.24 -26.18 14.98
N PHE A 40 13.08 -25.54 14.87
CA PHE A 40 12.09 -25.53 15.96
C PHE A 40 10.72 -26.10 15.59
N VAL A 41 10.38 -26.14 14.30
CA VAL A 41 9.06 -26.62 13.85
C VAL A 41 9.14 -28.04 13.33
N TYR A 42 10.14 -28.33 12.49
CA TYR A 42 10.37 -29.68 11.97
C TYR A 42 11.06 -30.60 13.00
N GLY A 43 11.64 -30.05 14.07
CA GLY A 43 12.02 -30.77 15.29
C GLY A 43 13.24 -31.68 15.18
N ASP A 44 13.93 -31.70 14.04
CA ASP A 44 15.13 -32.50 13.83
C ASP A 44 16.31 -31.61 13.37
N PRO A 45 17.27 -31.32 14.27
CA PRO A 45 18.45 -30.51 13.96
C PRO A 45 19.30 -31.07 12.82
N SER A 46 19.25 -32.38 12.56
CA SER A 46 19.96 -33.00 11.42
C SER A 46 19.39 -32.55 10.07
N LEU A 47 18.17 -31.98 10.06
CA LEU A 47 17.58 -31.42 8.85
C LEU A 47 18.21 -30.09 8.44
N LEU A 48 18.92 -29.41 9.35
CA LEU A 48 19.58 -28.15 9.06
C LEU A 48 20.79 -28.38 8.15
N SER A 49 20.63 -28.00 6.89
CA SER A 49 21.72 -27.91 5.93
C SER A 49 21.60 -26.62 5.12
N VAL A 50 22.72 -26.09 4.66
CA VAL A 50 22.75 -24.87 3.84
C VAL A 50 21.83 -25.00 2.63
N ASN A 51 21.86 -26.15 1.95
CA ASN A 51 21.02 -26.40 0.78
C ASN A 51 19.53 -26.38 1.13
N ARG A 52 19.10 -27.04 2.22
CA ARG A 52 17.68 -27.06 2.63
C ARG A 52 17.22 -25.68 3.09
N ALA A 53 18.04 -24.96 3.84
CA ALA A 53 17.75 -23.60 4.28
C ALA A 53 17.57 -22.64 3.08
N LEU A 54 18.45 -22.72 2.07
CA LEU A 54 18.32 -21.91 0.85
C LEU A 54 17.10 -22.29 0.01
N THR A 55 16.82 -23.59 -0.15
CA THR A 55 15.63 -24.05 -0.92
C THR A 55 14.33 -23.66 -0.23
N LEU A 56 14.19 -23.94 1.07
CA LEU A 56 13.01 -23.52 1.84
C LEU A 56 12.91 -21.99 1.95
N GLY A 57 14.05 -21.30 2.08
CA GLY A 57 14.09 -19.84 2.12
C GLY A 57 13.57 -19.22 0.83
N ALA A 58 13.94 -19.77 -0.33
CA ALA A 58 13.37 -19.37 -1.61
C ALA A 58 11.86 -19.65 -1.66
N ILE A 59 11.39 -20.81 -1.19
CA ILE A 59 9.96 -21.12 -1.20
C ILE A 59 9.17 -20.14 -0.33
N TYR A 60 9.66 -19.81 0.87
CA TYR A 60 9.02 -18.87 1.79
C TYR A 60 9.12 -17.41 1.36
N ALA A 61 9.99 -17.07 0.41
CA ALA A 61 10.10 -15.71 -0.14
C ALA A 61 9.01 -15.35 -1.17
N TRP A 62 8.03 -16.23 -1.43
CA TRP A 62 6.92 -15.96 -2.36
C TRP A 62 6.14 -14.65 -2.12
N PRO A 63 5.98 -14.12 -0.87
CA PRO A 63 5.29 -12.84 -0.66
C PRO A 63 6.00 -11.66 -1.35
N MET A 64 7.24 -11.83 -1.78
CA MET A 64 7.95 -10.89 -2.66
C MET A 64 7.07 -10.45 -3.85
N ALA A 65 6.34 -11.36 -4.48
CA ALA A 65 5.44 -11.03 -5.59
C ALA A 65 4.28 -10.10 -5.18
N LEU A 66 3.72 -10.27 -3.97
CA LEU A 66 2.72 -9.37 -3.40
C LEU A 66 3.31 -7.97 -3.17
N THR A 67 4.51 -7.90 -2.60
CA THR A 67 5.16 -6.61 -2.28
C THR A 67 5.55 -5.83 -3.54
N TRP A 68 6.00 -6.51 -4.59
CA TRP A 68 6.22 -5.91 -5.91
C TRP A 68 4.93 -5.44 -6.57
N GLY A 69 3.85 -6.23 -6.42
CA GLY A 69 2.52 -5.85 -6.87
C GLY A 69 2.03 -4.57 -6.18
N LEU A 70 2.27 -4.45 -4.88
CA LEU A 70 1.95 -3.26 -4.09
C LEU A 70 2.74 -2.03 -4.56
N LEU A 71 4.07 -2.14 -4.62
CA LEU A 71 4.96 -1.05 -5.04
C LEU A 71 4.61 -0.50 -6.44
N ARG A 72 4.22 -1.37 -7.37
CA ARG A 72 3.91 -1.00 -8.76
C ARG A 72 2.41 -0.87 -9.04
N ARG A 73 1.55 -0.94 -8.02
CA ARG A 73 0.07 -0.97 -8.14
C ARG A 73 -0.41 -1.86 -9.29
N TRP A 74 0.07 -3.11 -9.29
CA TRP A 74 -0.39 -4.13 -10.24
C TRP A 74 -1.88 -4.45 -10.03
N SER A 75 -2.54 -4.86 -11.11
CA SER A 75 -3.87 -5.46 -10.97
C SER A 75 -3.76 -6.79 -10.23
N TRP A 76 -4.81 -7.17 -9.50
CA TRP A 76 -4.86 -8.46 -8.81
C TRP A 76 -4.57 -9.64 -9.73
N LEU A 77 -5.08 -9.62 -10.96
CA LEU A 77 -4.77 -10.65 -11.97
C LEU A 77 -3.26 -10.79 -12.23
N ARG A 78 -2.54 -9.66 -12.35
CA ARG A 78 -1.10 -9.67 -12.57
C ARG A 78 -0.35 -10.13 -11.33
N THR A 79 -0.78 -9.72 -10.15
CA THR A 79 -0.19 -10.16 -8.87
C THR A 79 -0.36 -11.66 -8.66
N LEU A 80 -1.57 -12.19 -8.88
CA LEU A 80 -1.86 -13.62 -8.82
C LEU A 80 -1.10 -14.40 -9.89
N GLY A 81 -1.00 -13.87 -11.11
CA GLY A 81 -0.18 -14.47 -12.17
C GLY A 81 1.31 -14.53 -11.79
N ALA A 82 1.84 -13.49 -11.15
CA ALA A 82 3.22 -13.48 -10.68
C ALA A 82 3.44 -14.49 -9.53
N ILE A 83 2.50 -14.60 -8.59
CA ILE A 83 2.55 -15.62 -7.53
C ILE A 83 2.47 -17.03 -8.14
N GLY A 84 1.55 -17.26 -9.08
CA GLY A 84 1.42 -18.55 -9.77
C GLY A 84 2.70 -18.93 -10.51
N LEU A 85 3.31 -17.99 -11.24
CA LEU A 85 4.59 -18.21 -11.91
C LEU A 85 5.72 -18.52 -10.92
N TYR A 86 5.75 -17.81 -9.79
CA TYR A 86 6.71 -18.08 -8.72
C TYR A 86 6.54 -19.49 -8.15
N LEU A 87 5.30 -19.90 -7.88
CA LEU A 87 5.00 -21.23 -7.37
C LEU A 87 5.34 -22.34 -8.36
N LEU A 88 5.15 -22.12 -9.67
CA LEU A 88 5.59 -23.05 -10.70
C LEU A 88 7.11 -23.21 -10.71
N ALA A 89 7.86 -22.11 -10.57
CA ALA A 89 9.31 -22.15 -10.45
C ALA A 89 9.75 -22.87 -9.16
N MET A 90 9.07 -22.64 -8.05
CA MET A 90 9.34 -23.33 -6.78
C MET A 90 8.98 -24.82 -6.84
N LEU A 91 7.91 -25.19 -7.54
CA LEU A 91 7.54 -26.58 -7.78
C LEU A 91 8.65 -27.30 -8.56
N ALA A 92 9.16 -26.69 -9.64
CA ALA A 92 10.29 -27.23 -10.39
C ALA A 92 11.57 -27.34 -9.54
N LEU A 93 11.82 -26.39 -8.65
CA LEU A 93 12.95 -26.44 -7.72
C LEU A 93 12.80 -27.59 -6.71
N VAL A 94 11.61 -27.77 -6.14
CA VAL A 94 11.32 -28.84 -5.17
C VAL A 94 11.43 -30.22 -5.84
N THR A 95 10.87 -30.39 -7.04
CA THR A 95 10.95 -31.67 -7.77
C THR A 95 12.39 -32.00 -8.15
N TRP A 96 13.19 -31.02 -8.57
CA TRP A 96 14.60 -31.22 -8.88
C TRP A 96 15.45 -31.57 -7.64
N ARG A 97 15.15 -30.96 -6.49
CA ARG A 97 15.90 -31.18 -5.24
C ARG A 97 15.41 -32.38 -4.44
N SER A 98 14.27 -32.97 -4.78
CA SER A 98 13.72 -34.10 -4.04
C SER A 98 14.58 -35.35 -4.25
N VAL A 99 15.02 -35.95 -3.15
CA VAL A 99 15.85 -37.17 -3.15
C VAL A 99 14.98 -38.44 -3.27
N SER A 100 13.66 -38.30 -3.06
CA SER A 100 12.69 -39.38 -3.21
C SER A 100 11.56 -38.93 -4.14
N PRO A 101 10.97 -39.83 -4.94
CA PRO A 101 9.81 -39.50 -5.76
C PRO A 101 8.67 -39.07 -4.84
N GLN A 102 8.29 -37.80 -4.90
CA GLN A 102 7.12 -37.29 -4.18
C GLN A 102 5.95 -37.20 -5.16
N PRO A 103 4.76 -37.69 -4.82
CA PRO A 103 3.57 -37.47 -5.62
C PRO A 103 3.37 -35.97 -5.89
N LEU A 104 3.06 -35.62 -7.14
CA LEU A 104 2.81 -34.23 -7.52
C LEU A 104 1.70 -33.59 -6.66
N ALA A 105 0.70 -34.38 -6.27
CA ALA A 105 -0.41 -33.94 -5.42
C ALA A 105 0.06 -33.45 -4.05
N ASP A 106 1.05 -34.11 -3.43
CA ASP A 106 1.55 -33.73 -2.11
C ASP A 106 2.36 -32.44 -2.18
N ALA A 107 3.21 -32.31 -3.20
CA ALA A 107 3.97 -31.08 -3.44
C ALA A 107 3.05 -29.88 -3.72
N LEU A 108 2.01 -30.08 -4.53
CA LEU A 108 1.00 -29.05 -4.82
C LEU A 108 0.14 -28.72 -3.59
N GLY A 109 -0.25 -29.72 -2.80
CA GLY A 109 -1.00 -29.52 -1.56
C GLY A 109 -0.20 -28.71 -0.54
N TRP A 110 1.09 -29.02 -0.38
CA TRP A 110 1.97 -28.28 0.52
C TRP A 110 2.21 -26.84 0.07
N LEU A 111 2.57 -26.62 -1.21
CA LEU A 111 2.75 -25.26 -1.76
C LEU A 111 1.44 -24.47 -1.72
N GLY A 112 0.31 -25.12 -2.03
CA GLY A 112 -1.01 -24.52 -1.95
C GLY A 112 -1.36 -24.09 -0.52
N GLY A 113 -1.09 -24.93 0.47
CA GLY A 113 -1.31 -24.62 1.89
C GLY A 113 -0.54 -23.39 2.37
N LEU A 114 0.69 -23.19 1.88
CA LEU A 114 1.51 -22.01 2.22
C LEU A 114 0.93 -20.69 1.70
N VAL A 115 0.24 -20.73 0.54
CA VAL A 115 -0.16 -19.50 -0.18
C VAL A 115 -1.65 -19.22 -0.09
N LEU A 116 -2.49 -20.24 -0.08
CA LEU A 116 -3.94 -20.09 -0.22
C LEU A 116 -4.55 -19.25 0.90
N ILE A 117 -4.18 -19.51 2.17
CA ILE A 117 -4.70 -18.76 3.31
C ILE A 117 -4.23 -17.29 3.25
N PRO A 118 -2.91 -16.98 3.18
CA PRO A 118 -2.48 -15.59 3.11
C PRO A 118 -3.03 -14.82 1.91
N VAL A 119 -3.06 -15.43 0.73
CA VAL A 119 -3.60 -14.79 -0.48
C VAL A 119 -5.10 -14.56 -0.35
N THR A 120 -5.87 -15.52 0.15
CA THR A 120 -7.32 -15.35 0.36
C THR A 120 -7.61 -14.23 1.35
N VAL A 121 -6.92 -14.19 2.49
CA VAL A 121 -7.06 -13.11 3.47
C VAL A 121 -6.73 -11.75 2.83
N THR A 122 -5.62 -11.68 2.10
CA THR A 122 -5.19 -10.44 1.43
C THR A 122 -6.18 -10.01 0.33
N LEU A 123 -6.75 -10.95 -0.42
CA LEU A 123 -7.74 -10.69 -1.46
C LEU A 123 -9.07 -10.24 -0.87
N LEU A 124 -9.60 -10.90 0.16
CA LEU A 124 -10.87 -10.50 0.79
C LEU A 124 -10.81 -9.05 1.28
N ILE A 125 -9.67 -8.68 1.86
CA ILE A 125 -9.42 -7.35 2.40
C ILE A 125 -9.16 -6.34 1.26
N GLY A 126 -8.28 -6.67 0.31
CA GLY A 126 -7.84 -5.76 -0.76
C GLY A 126 -8.74 -5.70 -2.01
N ALA A 127 -9.61 -6.67 -2.24
CA ALA A 127 -10.53 -6.68 -3.38
C ALA A 127 -11.86 -5.94 -3.07
N SER A 128 -12.23 -5.80 -1.79
CA SER A 128 -13.49 -5.18 -1.37
C SER A 128 -13.58 -3.70 -1.80
N GLY A 129 -14.41 -3.39 -2.80
CA GLY A 129 -14.43 -2.07 -3.44
C GLY A 129 -14.79 -0.89 -2.53
N ARG A 130 -15.42 -1.12 -1.37
CA ARG A 130 -15.82 -0.08 -0.40
C ARG A 130 -14.85 0.11 0.76
N ILE A 131 -14.01 -0.88 1.08
CA ILE A 131 -13.15 -0.88 2.29
C ILE A 131 -11.67 -1.06 1.93
N ARG A 132 -11.34 -1.20 0.63
CA ARG A 132 -9.97 -1.42 0.10
C ARG A 132 -8.92 -0.50 0.69
N ALA A 133 -9.25 0.76 0.94
CA ALA A 133 -8.30 1.76 1.40
C ALA A 133 -8.05 1.72 2.93
N VAL A 134 -8.95 1.10 3.70
CA VAL A 134 -8.88 1.06 5.18
C VAL A 134 -8.60 -0.35 5.71
N ALA A 135 -9.22 -1.37 5.12
CA ALA A 135 -9.19 -2.73 5.62
C ALA A 135 -7.77 -3.31 5.79
N PRO A 136 -6.81 -3.09 4.86
CA PRO A 136 -5.44 -3.57 5.04
C PRO A 136 -4.75 -2.98 6.28
N TYR A 137 -5.15 -1.79 6.72
CA TYR A 137 -4.54 -1.12 7.87
C TYR A 137 -5.02 -1.68 9.21
N LEU A 138 -6.24 -2.22 9.26
CA LEU A 138 -6.78 -2.87 10.46
C LEU A 138 -6.31 -4.33 10.62
N LEU A 139 -5.63 -4.86 9.60
CA LEU A 139 -5.24 -6.26 9.53
C LEU A 139 -4.38 -6.72 10.73
N PRO A 140 -3.35 -6.00 11.18
CA PRO A 140 -2.54 -6.45 12.32
C PRO A 140 -3.36 -6.57 13.62
N ILE A 141 -4.30 -5.65 13.83
CA ILE A 141 -5.21 -5.69 15.00
C ILE A 141 -6.14 -6.90 14.89
N PHE A 142 -6.73 -7.12 13.72
CA PHE A 142 -7.57 -8.30 13.49
C PHE A 142 -6.80 -9.60 13.69
N LEU A 143 -5.55 -9.70 13.19
CA LEU A 143 -4.70 -10.87 13.39
C LEU A 143 -4.37 -11.10 14.87
N LEU A 144 -4.14 -10.03 15.64
CA LEU A 144 -3.91 -10.14 17.09
C LEU A 144 -5.14 -10.71 17.80
N LEU A 145 -6.34 -10.20 17.49
CA LEU A 145 -7.58 -10.68 18.08
C LEU A 145 -7.91 -12.11 17.65
N ALA A 146 -7.80 -12.42 16.36
CA ALA A 146 -8.03 -13.76 15.83
C ALA A 146 -7.00 -14.77 16.36
N GLY A 147 -5.72 -14.38 16.44
CA GLY A 147 -4.66 -15.20 17.01
C GLY A 147 -4.88 -15.51 18.49
N ALA A 148 -5.42 -14.55 19.25
CA ALA A 148 -5.81 -14.78 20.64
C ALA A 148 -6.95 -15.81 20.75
N SER A 149 -7.98 -15.72 19.90
CA SER A 149 -9.04 -16.74 19.84
C SER A 149 -8.51 -18.12 19.47
N VAL A 150 -7.63 -18.21 18.47
CA VAL A 150 -6.99 -19.48 18.07
C VAL A 150 -6.19 -20.04 19.24
N THR A 151 -5.40 -19.22 19.92
CA THR A 151 -4.59 -19.65 21.07
C THR A 151 -5.46 -20.21 22.19
N VAL A 152 -6.58 -19.54 22.52
CA VAL A 152 -7.54 -20.07 23.52
C VAL A 152 -8.11 -21.41 23.08
N LEU A 153 -8.52 -21.55 21.81
CA LEU A 153 -9.01 -22.83 21.29
C LEU A 153 -7.93 -23.92 21.35
N GLN A 154 -6.66 -23.62 21.06
CA GLN A 154 -5.58 -24.60 21.15
C GLN A 154 -5.33 -25.03 22.61
N ILE A 155 -5.35 -24.09 23.56
CA ILE A 155 -5.24 -24.41 24.99
C ILE A 155 -6.38 -25.36 25.40
N LEU A 156 -7.60 -25.08 24.97
CA LEU A 156 -8.76 -25.94 25.24
C LEU A 156 -8.58 -27.34 24.67
N VAL A 157 -8.16 -27.46 23.40
CA VAL A 157 -7.88 -28.75 22.74
C VAL A 157 -6.79 -29.52 23.48
N SER A 158 -5.70 -28.86 23.88
CA SER A 158 -4.60 -29.49 24.63
C SER A 158 -5.02 -29.97 26.02
N GLY A 159 -5.99 -29.28 26.64
CA GLY A 159 -6.52 -29.60 27.97
C GLY A 159 -7.73 -30.54 27.96
N VAL A 160 -8.12 -31.12 26.82
CA VAL A 160 -9.30 -32.01 26.73
C VAL A 160 -9.22 -33.21 27.66
N GLY A 161 -8.01 -33.73 27.92
CA GLY A 161 -7.80 -34.88 28.80
C GLY A 161 -8.03 -34.59 30.29
N ASP A 162 -7.90 -33.34 30.71
CA ASP A 162 -8.12 -32.90 32.10
C ASP A 162 -8.71 -31.47 32.12
N PRO A 163 -10.00 -31.32 31.75
CA PRO A 163 -10.59 -30.01 31.60
C PRO A 163 -10.80 -29.34 32.97
N PRO A 164 -10.50 -28.05 33.11
CA PRO A 164 -10.68 -27.36 34.38
C PRO A 164 -12.16 -27.30 34.78
N ARG A 165 -12.43 -27.41 36.09
CA ARG A 165 -13.81 -27.49 36.64
C ARG A 165 -14.72 -26.34 36.21
N TRP A 166 -14.18 -25.12 36.08
CA TRP A 166 -14.94 -23.96 35.64
C TRP A 166 -15.44 -24.10 34.18
N LEU A 167 -14.66 -24.75 33.31
CA LEU A 167 -15.01 -24.96 31.92
C LEU A 167 -16.14 -25.99 31.80
N VAL A 168 -16.07 -27.07 32.58
CA VAL A 168 -17.16 -28.05 32.67
C VAL A 168 -18.44 -27.35 33.15
N SER A 169 -18.36 -26.54 34.21
CA SER A 169 -19.49 -25.77 34.72
C SER A 169 -20.07 -24.80 33.69
N LEU A 170 -19.23 -24.12 32.91
CA LEU A 170 -19.64 -23.22 31.84
C LEU A 170 -20.40 -24.01 30.75
N VAL A 171 -19.83 -25.10 30.26
CA VAL A 171 -20.47 -25.93 29.21
C VAL A 171 -21.79 -26.52 29.70
N THR A 172 -21.88 -26.95 30.96
CA THR A 172 -23.15 -27.48 31.51
C THR A 172 -24.24 -26.42 31.70
N THR A 173 -23.86 -25.15 31.92
CA THR A 173 -24.82 -24.07 32.18
C THR A 173 -25.33 -23.41 30.89
N VAL A 174 -24.44 -23.11 29.95
CA VAL A 174 -24.82 -22.40 28.71
C VAL A 174 -24.86 -23.31 27.48
N GLY A 175 -24.42 -24.57 27.59
CA GLY A 175 -24.28 -25.49 26.46
C GLY A 175 -22.94 -25.35 25.73
N ALA A 176 -22.59 -26.37 24.94
CA ALA A 176 -21.29 -26.45 24.27
C ALA A 176 -21.07 -25.34 23.23
N TYR A 177 -22.00 -25.12 22.31
CA TYR A 177 -21.84 -24.09 21.27
C TYR A 177 -21.74 -22.66 21.83
N PRO A 178 -22.61 -22.24 22.78
CA PRO A 178 -22.48 -20.92 23.40
C PRO A 178 -21.20 -20.77 24.24
N ALA A 179 -20.76 -21.82 24.95
CA ALA A 179 -19.50 -21.80 25.68
C ALA A 179 -18.30 -21.59 24.73
N ILE A 180 -18.28 -22.28 23.58
CA ILE A 180 -17.25 -22.10 22.56
C ILE A 180 -17.27 -20.65 22.03
N LEU A 181 -18.44 -20.12 21.69
CA LEU A 181 -18.55 -18.75 21.18
C LEU A 181 -18.06 -17.72 22.21
N LEU A 182 -18.44 -17.88 23.49
CA LEU A 182 -17.97 -17.02 24.57
C LEU A 182 -16.44 -17.09 24.73
N LEU A 183 -15.85 -18.28 24.67
CA LEU A 183 -14.40 -18.46 24.78
C LEU A 183 -13.64 -17.89 23.58
N VAL A 184 -14.24 -17.94 22.38
CA VAL A 184 -13.67 -17.33 21.17
C VAL A 184 -13.70 -15.80 21.26
N LEU A 185 -14.78 -15.22 21.80
CA LEU A 185 -14.97 -13.76 21.85
C LEU A 185 -14.42 -13.11 23.13
N ALA A 186 -14.25 -13.85 24.22
CA ALA A 186 -13.73 -13.31 25.49
C ALA A 186 -12.35 -12.65 25.34
N PRO A 187 -11.39 -13.21 24.58
CA PRO A 187 -10.12 -12.54 24.32
C PRO A 187 -10.29 -11.19 23.63
N TRP A 188 -11.33 -11.02 22.81
CA TRP A 188 -11.55 -9.76 22.11
C TRP A 188 -11.98 -8.65 23.06
N LEU A 189 -12.81 -8.97 24.06
CA LEU A 189 -13.20 -8.02 25.10
C LEU A 189 -11.99 -7.64 25.97
N LEU A 190 -11.18 -8.63 26.36
CA LEU A 190 -9.97 -8.41 27.16
C LEU A 190 -8.91 -7.59 26.39
N LEU A 191 -8.77 -7.85 25.09
CA LEU A 191 -7.80 -7.18 24.23
C LEU A 191 -8.36 -5.93 23.54
N ALA A 192 -9.62 -5.55 23.75
CA ALA A 192 -10.22 -4.38 23.10
C ALA A 192 -9.46 -3.09 23.43
N TRP A 193 -9.18 -2.86 24.71
CA TRP A 193 -8.41 -1.69 25.16
C TRP A 193 -6.94 -1.73 24.67
N PRO A 194 -6.17 -2.82 24.86
CA PRO A 194 -4.84 -2.96 24.26
C PRO A 194 -4.81 -2.74 22.75
N ALA A 195 -5.74 -3.34 22.01
CA ALA A 195 -5.87 -3.19 20.57
C ALA A 195 -6.12 -1.74 20.16
N TRP A 196 -7.01 -1.05 20.89
CA TRP A 196 -7.27 0.38 20.66
C TRP A 196 -6.06 1.26 20.99
N SER A 197 -5.34 0.97 22.09
CA SER A 197 -4.11 1.67 22.44
C SER A 197 -3.01 1.48 21.38
N ILE A 198 -2.85 0.25 20.87
CA ILE A 198 -1.95 -0.06 19.76
C ILE A 198 -2.36 0.72 18.50
N ALA A 199 -3.65 0.75 18.17
CA ALA A 199 -4.15 1.51 17.01
C ALA A 199 -3.80 3.00 17.11
N ARG A 200 -3.97 3.60 18.29
CA ARG A 200 -3.64 5.02 18.54
C ARG A 200 -2.14 5.29 18.51
N THR A 201 -1.33 4.42 19.07
CA THR A 201 0.13 4.56 19.03
C THR A 201 0.68 4.40 17.62
N LEU A 202 0.11 3.49 16.82
CA LEU A 202 0.41 3.37 15.39
C LEU A 202 0.01 4.63 14.63
N ALA A 203 -1.18 5.19 14.88
CA ALA A 203 -1.61 6.45 14.28
C ALA A 203 -0.68 7.63 14.65
N ALA A 204 -0.25 7.72 15.90
CA ALA A 204 0.71 8.72 16.35
C ALA A 204 2.09 8.52 15.71
N ALA A 205 2.58 7.28 15.64
CA ALA A 205 3.85 6.93 15.03
C ALA A 205 3.87 7.20 13.52
N TYR A 206 2.76 6.92 12.83
CA TYR A 206 2.58 7.24 11.42
C TYR A 206 2.68 8.76 11.20
N ARG A 207 1.95 9.56 11.98
CA ARG A 207 2.03 11.03 11.88
C ARG A 207 3.41 11.59 12.22
N ALA A 208 4.08 11.01 13.20
CA ALA A 208 5.46 11.35 13.55
C ALA A 208 6.50 10.79 12.56
N LYS A 209 6.07 10.29 11.39
CA LYS A 209 6.92 9.72 10.34
C LYS A 209 7.90 8.67 10.85
N ARG A 210 7.45 7.79 11.75
CA ARG A 210 8.27 6.66 12.19
C ARG A 210 8.31 5.54 11.14
N PHE A 211 7.29 5.47 10.29
CA PHE A 211 7.16 4.55 9.15
C PHE A 211 6.24 5.18 8.07
N SER A 212 6.29 4.64 6.86
CA SER A 212 5.39 5.00 5.75
C SER A 212 4.24 4.00 5.57
N ASP A 213 3.25 4.37 4.77
CA ASP A 213 2.15 3.49 4.34
C ASP A 213 2.66 2.20 3.70
N LEU A 214 3.69 2.27 2.84
CA LEU A 214 4.27 1.11 2.17
C LEU A 214 4.90 0.14 3.17
N TRP A 215 5.70 0.63 4.12
CA TRP A 215 6.33 -0.21 5.14
C TRP A 215 5.29 -0.85 6.08
N TYR A 216 4.22 -0.12 6.38
CA TYR A 216 3.12 -0.66 7.16
C TYR A 216 2.43 -1.82 6.44
N LEU A 217 2.05 -1.63 5.18
CA LEU A 217 1.38 -2.67 4.38
C LEU A 217 2.28 -3.88 4.15
N LEU A 218 3.58 -3.66 3.90
CA LEU A 218 4.59 -4.71 3.85
C LEU A 218 4.61 -5.52 5.15
N GLY A 219 4.68 -4.84 6.29
CA GLY A 219 4.64 -5.45 7.62
C GLY A 219 3.36 -6.23 7.88
N ALA A 220 2.21 -5.68 7.51
CA ALA A 220 0.91 -6.34 7.68
C ALA A 220 0.81 -7.62 6.84
N TYR A 221 1.21 -7.59 5.57
CA TYR A 221 1.16 -8.78 4.71
C TYR A 221 2.12 -9.87 5.16
N TRP A 222 3.35 -9.51 5.54
CA TRP A 222 4.27 -10.49 6.13
C TRP A 222 3.75 -11.06 7.44
N LEU A 223 3.08 -10.25 8.27
CA LEU A 223 2.47 -10.75 9.50
C LEU A 223 1.39 -11.81 9.22
N VAL A 224 0.55 -11.65 8.18
CA VAL A 224 -0.40 -12.69 7.75
C VAL A 224 0.32 -13.96 7.37
N VAL A 225 1.36 -13.86 6.54
CA VAL A 225 2.10 -15.02 6.02
C VAL A 225 2.76 -15.78 7.17
N LEU A 226 3.44 -15.07 8.06
CA LEU A 226 4.08 -15.67 9.22
C LEU A 226 3.05 -16.26 10.18
N ALA A 227 1.93 -15.58 10.44
CA ALA A 227 0.84 -16.10 11.27
C ALA A 227 0.22 -17.39 10.70
N ALA A 228 0.02 -17.46 9.38
CA ALA A 228 -0.49 -18.65 8.71
C ALA A 228 0.45 -19.86 8.86
N SER A 229 1.74 -19.63 9.08
CA SER A 229 2.71 -20.69 9.38
C SER A 229 2.85 -20.97 10.89
N ALA A 230 2.84 -19.93 11.72
CA ALA A 230 3.12 -20.04 13.15
C ALA A 230 1.94 -20.63 13.94
N LEU A 231 0.71 -20.21 13.62
CA LEU A 231 -0.48 -20.62 14.38
C LEU A 231 -0.77 -22.12 14.26
N PRO A 232 -0.71 -22.76 13.07
CA PRO A 232 -0.85 -24.22 12.98
C PRO A 232 0.30 -24.95 13.68
N ALA A 233 1.53 -24.41 13.59
CA ALA A 233 2.71 -25.02 14.21
C ALA A 233 2.65 -25.07 15.75
N LEU A 234 1.79 -24.26 16.40
CA LEU A 234 1.53 -24.34 17.84
C LEU A 234 1.03 -25.74 18.26
N GLN A 235 0.31 -26.46 17.39
CA GLN A 235 -0.23 -27.79 17.71
C GLN A 235 0.85 -28.85 17.90
N GLY A 236 1.94 -28.77 17.13
CA GLY A 236 3.03 -29.75 17.18
C GLY A 236 4.23 -29.28 17.99
N ALA A 237 4.68 -28.04 17.76
CA ALA A 237 5.89 -27.51 18.39
C ALA A 237 5.59 -26.72 19.69
N GLY A 238 4.33 -26.46 20.03
CA GLY A 238 3.97 -25.64 21.18
C GLY A 238 4.42 -24.19 21.02
N LEU A 239 4.70 -23.50 22.14
CA LEU A 239 5.02 -22.07 22.14
C LEU A 239 6.28 -21.69 21.34
N ILE A 240 7.21 -22.63 21.13
CA ILE A 240 8.43 -22.36 20.34
C ILE A 240 8.11 -22.05 18.87
N ALA A 241 6.93 -22.45 18.36
CA ALA A 241 6.44 -22.08 17.03
C ALA A 241 6.31 -20.56 16.86
N LEU A 242 6.15 -19.79 17.95
CA LEU A 242 6.09 -18.34 17.90
C LEU A 242 7.42 -17.71 17.45
N THR A 243 8.53 -18.45 17.47
CA THR A 243 9.80 -18.00 16.86
C THR A 243 9.64 -17.68 15.36
N GLN A 244 8.65 -18.26 14.68
CA GLN A 244 8.33 -17.95 13.28
C GLN A 244 7.93 -16.49 13.05
N PHE A 245 7.64 -15.70 14.09
CA PHE A 245 7.42 -14.26 13.97
C PHE A 245 8.72 -13.43 14.00
N LEU A 246 9.85 -13.97 14.46
CA LEU A 246 11.13 -13.25 14.51
C LEU A 246 11.60 -12.67 13.16
N PRO A 247 11.43 -13.38 12.01
CA PRO A 247 11.77 -12.82 10.70
C PRO A 247 11.08 -11.49 10.39
N TRP A 248 9.93 -11.20 11.00
CA TRP A 248 9.21 -9.94 10.82
C TRP A 248 10.04 -8.72 11.25
N LEU A 249 10.96 -8.89 12.22
CA LEU A 249 11.82 -7.81 12.74
C LEU A 249 12.80 -7.25 11.71
N TRP A 250 13.06 -7.97 10.62
CA TRP A 250 13.87 -7.44 9.50
C TRP A 250 13.23 -6.22 8.85
N ILE A 251 11.90 -6.08 8.90
CA ILE A 251 11.17 -4.96 8.30
C ILE A 251 11.50 -3.63 8.99
N PRO A 252 11.25 -3.44 10.30
CA PRO A 252 11.64 -2.21 10.98
C PRO A 252 13.16 -2.00 11.01
N LEU A 253 13.96 -3.07 11.06
CA LEU A 253 15.42 -2.97 11.04
C LEU A 253 15.93 -2.43 9.69
N ALA A 254 15.41 -2.95 8.57
CA ALA A 254 15.74 -2.44 7.24
C ALA A 254 15.26 -0.99 7.05
N GLY A 255 14.05 -0.69 7.52
CA GLY A 255 13.50 0.66 7.50
C GLY A 255 14.26 1.66 8.38
N TRP A 256 15.08 1.22 9.33
CA TRP A 256 16.02 2.07 10.08
C TRP A 256 17.40 2.13 9.43
N ALA A 257 17.98 1.00 9.07
CA ALA A 257 19.34 0.91 8.52
C ALA A 257 19.47 1.59 7.14
N LEU A 258 18.41 1.58 6.33
CA LEU A 258 18.45 2.04 4.94
C LEU A 258 17.91 3.47 4.74
N ARG A 259 17.54 4.18 5.81
CA ARG A 259 16.99 5.55 5.73
C ARG A 259 17.88 6.50 4.93
N GLY A 260 19.20 6.42 5.15
CA GLY A 260 20.17 7.24 4.44
C GLY A 260 20.26 6.89 2.94
N TRP A 261 20.21 5.59 2.61
CA TRP A 261 20.29 5.11 1.22
C TRP A 261 19.03 5.40 0.39
N LEU A 262 17.89 5.47 1.08
CA LEU A 262 16.59 5.81 0.50
C LEU A 262 16.33 7.32 0.46
N ARG A 263 17.22 8.14 1.02
CA ARG A 263 17.04 9.59 1.10
C ARG A 263 16.82 10.20 -0.31
N PRO A 264 15.77 11.01 -0.50
CA PRO A 264 15.47 11.62 -1.78
C PRO A 264 16.42 12.78 -2.11
N PRO A 265 16.39 13.30 -3.35
CA PRO A 265 17.20 14.44 -3.75
C PRO A 265 16.83 15.71 -2.97
N ASP A 266 17.78 16.63 -2.85
CA ASP A 266 17.52 17.96 -2.32
C ASP A 266 16.64 18.76 -3.31
N ALA A 267 15.64 19.48 -2.77
CA ALA A 267 14.62 20.25 -3.52
C ALA A 267 13.71 19.40 -4.45
N PRO A 268 12.79 18.59 -3.87
CA PRO A 268 11.86 17.76 -4.64
C PRO A 268 10.86 18.60 -5.45
N PRO A 269 10.52 18.20 -6.70
CA PRO A 269 9.47 18.86 -7.47
C PRO A 269 8.08 18.52 -6.93
N THR A 270 7.15 19.47 -7.04
CA THR A 270 5.77 19.29 -6.60
C THR A 270 4.84 19.06 -7.80
N LEU A 271 4.09 17.95 -7.78
CA LEU A 271 3.06 17.61 -8.75
C LEU A 271 1.68 18.02 -8.21
N LEU A 272 0.94 18.79 -9.00
CA LEU A 272 -0.48 19.01 -8.79
C LEU A 272 -1.30 18.14 -9.72
N VAL A 273 -2.23 17.39 -9.14
CA VAL A 273 -3.17 16.54 -9.87
C VAL A 273 -4.55 17.20 -9.88
N LEU A 274 -5.02 17.53 -11.08
CA LEU A 274 -6.34 18.09 -11.34
C LEU A 274 -7.19 17.05 -12.08
N ARG A 275 -8.31 16.67 -11.48
CA ARG A 275 -9.21 15.65 -12.04
C ARG A 275 -10.56 16.27 -12.37
N VAL A 276 -11.03 16.06 -13.58
CA VAL A 276 -12.40 16.43 -13.98
C VAL A 276 -13.34 15.26 -13.67
N PHE A 277 -14.33 15.56 -12.83
CA PHE A 277 -15.52 14.81 -12.39
C PHE A 277 -16.02 13.63 -13.25
N GLN A 278 -15.25 12.56 -13.44
CA GLN A 278 -15.76 11.32 -14.02
C GLN A 278 -15.33 10.06 -13.26
N GLN A 279 -16.33 9.22 -12.99
CA GLN A 279 -16.30 8.00 -12.16
C GLN A 279 -15.72 6.78 -12.90
N ASP A 280 -14.70 6.97 -13.74
CA ASP A 280 -14.10 5.86 -14.48
C ASP A 280 -12.98 5.19 -13.66
N ALA A 281 -13.22 3.95 -13.23
CA ALA A 281 -12.28 3.16 -12.45
C ALA A 281 -10.95 2.91 -13.18
N GLY A 282 -10.95 2.87 -14.51
CA GLY A 282 -9.72 2.71 -15.28
C GLY A 282 -8.79 3.92 -15.15
N VAL A 283 -9.39 5.10 -15.04
CA VAL A 283 -8.70 6.40 -15.00
C VAL A 283 -8.14 6.63 -13.61
N GLN A 284 -8.94 6.34 -12.58
CA GLN A 284 -8.45 6.31 -11.21
C GLN A 284 -7.22 5.42 -11.09
N ALA A 285 -7.25 4.21 -11.68
CA ALA A 285 -6.09 3.31 -11.68
C ALA A 285 -4.88 3.86 -12.48
N LEU A 286 -5.10 4.69 -13.50
CA LEU A 286 -4.03 5.37 -14.23
C LEU A 286 -3.37 6.44 -13.34
N PHE A 287 -4.18 7.34 -12.77
CA PHE A 287 -3.72 8.41 -11.90
C PHE A 287 -2.99 7.86 -10.69
N ASP A 288 -3.55 6.84 -10.02
CA ASP A 288 -2.92 6.15 -8.90
C ASP A 288 -1.53 5.65 -9.24
N ARG A 289 -1.34 5.06 -10.43
CA ARG A 289 -0.02 4.55 -10.86
C ARG A 289 0.99 5.67 -11.13
N VAL A 290 0.53 6.79 -11.69
CA VAL A 290 1.38 7.96 -11.94
C VAL A 290 1.77 8.61 -10.63
N VAL A 291 0.81 8.83 -9.73
CA VAL A 291 1.04 9.38 -8.38
C VAL A 291 1.97 8.47 -7.59
N GLU A 292 1.72 7.16 -7.55
CA GLU A 292 2.58 6.21 -6.84
C GLU A 292 4.04 6.26 -7.31
N ARG A 293 4.24 6.42 -8.63
CA ARG A 293 5.57 6.57 -9.20
C ARG A 293 6.18 7.95 -8.89
N TRP A 294 5.37 8.99 -8.86
CA TRP A 294 5.79 10.35 -8.53
C TRP A 294 6.21 10.51 -7.08
N ARG A 295 5.59 9.77 -6.15
CA ARG A 295 5.93 9.77 -4.72
C ARG A 295 7.39 9.40 -4.43
N LEU A 296 8.11 8.76 -5.37
CA LEU A 296 9.55 8.50 -5.28
C LEU A 296 10.44 9.68 -5.72
N THR A 297 9.84 10.71 -6.32
CA THR A 297 10.53 11.91 -6.83
C THR A 297 10.22 13.13 -5.98
N GLY A 298 8.96 13.35 -5.63
CA GLY A 298 8.56 14.57 -4.95
C GLY A 298 7.11 14.62 -4.49
N ASN A 299 6.72 15.80 -4.02
CA ASN A 299 5.44 16.04 -3.37
C ASN A 299 4.27 15.91 -4.34
N THR A 300 3.13 15.43 -3.84
CA THR A 300 1.89 15.37 -4.60
C THR A 300 0.81 16.20 -3.90
N LEU A 301 0.18 17.09 -4.64
CA LEU A 301 -0.95 17.91 -4.23
C LEU A 301 -2.18 17.49 -5.06
N LEU A 302 -3.32 17.33 -4.40
CA LEU A 302 -4.56 16.94 -5.05
C LEU A 302 -5.73 17.77 -4.53
N ILE A 303 -6.64 18.15 -5.43
CA ILE A 303 -7.92 18.76 -5.08
C ILE A 303 -9.00 17.67 -5.11
N ALA A 304 -9.72 17.52 -4.00
CA ALA A 304 -10.79 16.54 -3.85
C ALA A 304 -12.13 17.22 -3.54
N GLY A 305 -13.20 16.76 -4.18
CA GLY A 305 -14.57 17.11 -3.83
C GLY A 305 -15.06 16.31 -2.62
N THR A 306 -16.08 16.83 -1.93
CA THR A 306 -16.70 16.18 -0.75
C THR A 306 -17.44 14.89 -1.08
N ASP A 307 -17.78 14.65 -2.35
CA ASP A 307 -18.45 13.45 -2.87
C ASP A 307 -17.57 12.19 -2.81
N LEU A 308 -16.24 12.36 -2.84
CA LEU A 308 -15.25 11.28 -2.75
C LEU A 308 -15.06 10.69 -1.34
N LEU A 309 -15.33 11.44 -0.29
CA LEU A 309 -15.16 10.98 1.10
C LEU A 309 -16.07 9.81 1.46
N SER A 310 -17.22 9.70 0.77
CA SER A 310 -18.16 8.59 0.99
C SER A 310 -17.63 7.24 0.49
N ARG A 311 -16.53 7.20 -0.27
CA ARG A 311 -16.06 5.97 -0.94
C ARG A 311 -14.55 5.71 -0.91
N THR A 312 -13.73 6.64 -0.41
CA THR A 312 -12.26 6.45 -0.39
C THR A 312 -11.64 7.13 0.83
N LEU A 313 -11.69 6.47 1.99
CA LEU A 313 -10.91 6.85 3.16
C LEU A 313 -9.44 6.47 2.92
N ASP A 314 -8.53 7.43 2.80
CA ASP A 314 -7.09 7.16 2.65
C ASP A 314 -6.48 6.71 4.01
N PRO A 315 -5.34 5.99 4.07
CA PRO A 315 -4.52 5.81 5.29
C PRO A 315 -4.48 7.04 6.20
N ASP A 316 -4.27 8.21 5.61
CA ASP A 316 -4.20 9.47 6.34
C ASP A 316 -5.53 9.77 7.05
N ASP A 317 -6.68 9.55 6.40
CA ASP A 317 -8.01 9.70 7.00
C ASP A 317 -8.24 8.70 8.12
N LEU A 318 -7.86 7.43 7.91
CA LEU A 318 -8.04 6.38 8.90
C LEU A 318 -7.24 6.67 10.18
N PHE A 319 -5.95 7.00 10.05
CA PHE A 319 -5.12 7.31 11.21
C PHE A 319 -5.56 8.62 11.87
N THR A 320 -6.13 9.57 11.12
CA THR A 320 -6.74 10.79 11.67
C THR A 320 -8.04 10.48 12.43
N PHE A 321 -8.87 9.57 11.92
CA PHE A 321 -10.09 9.09 12.56
C PHE A 321 -9.79 8.36 13.87
N LEU A 322 -8.79 7.46 13.86
CA LEU A 322 -8.34 6.74 15.06
C LEU A 322 -7.88 7.69 16.18
N ASP A 323 -7.46 8.90 15.83
CA ASP A 323 -7.09 9.94 16.78
C ASP A 323 -8.23 10.94 17.10
N GLY A 324 -9.44 10.70 16.61
CA GLY A 324 -10.63 11.50 16.91
C GLY A 324 -10.71 12.86 16.20
N ARG A 325 -9.90 13.11 15.16
CA ARG A 325 -9.78 14.43 14.52
C ARG A 325 -10.41 14.53 13.13
N LEU A 326 -11.20 13.55 12.71
CA LEU A 326 -11.77 13.49 11.35
C LEU A 326 -12.63 14.72 11.01
N VAL A 327 -13.38 15.25 11.99
CA VAL A 327 -14.23 16.44 11.81
C VAL A 327 -13.42 17.67 11.40
N GLN A 328 -12.14 17.76 11.79
CA GLN A 328 -11.29 18.90 11.46
C GLN A 328 -10.85 18.92 9.98
N ARG A 329 -11.04 17.84 9.22
CA ARG A 329 -10.65 17.76 7.79
C ARG A 329 -11.62 18.51 6.85
N PHE A 330 -12.83 18.81 7.30
CA PHE A 330 -13.81 19.53 6.49
C PHE A 330 -13.61 21.04 6.64
N MET A 331 -13.19 21.70 5.57
CA MET A 331 -12.90 23.14 5.56
C MET A 331 -14.16 23.92 5.18
N ALA A 332 -14.89 24.47 6.14
CA ALA A 332 -16.09 25.26 5.83
C ALA A 332 -15.77 26.71 5.42
N ASN A 333 -14.54 27.20 5.65
CA ASN A 333 -14.18 28.62 5.56
C ASN A 333 -12.78 28.85 4.97
N GLU A 334 -12.55 30.03 4.38
CA GLU A 334 -11.27 30.43 3.74
C GLU A 334 -10.06 30.42 4.70
N GLU A 335 -10.24 30.81 5.96
CA GLU A 335 -9.15 30.75 6.96
C GLU A 335 -8.68 29.32 7.26
N GLN A 336 -9.62 28.36 7.25
CA GLN A 336 -9.32 26.94 7.45
C GLN A 336 -8.55 26.37 6.26
N MET A 337 -8.82 26.85 5.04
CA MET A 337 -8.03 26.52 3.84
C MET A 337 -6.58 26.96 3.97
N TRP A 338 -6.32 28.21 4.35
CA TRP A 338 -4.96 28.72 4.52
C TRP A 338 -4.20 28.03 5.67
N ALA A 339 -4.90 27.72 6.77
CA ALA A 339 -4.32 26.92 7.85
C ALA A 339 -3.87 25.53 7.35
N ARG A 340 -4.71 24.86 6.56
CA ARG A 340 -4.42 23.53 6.03
C ARG A 340 -3.31 23.50 4.98
N LEU A 341 -3.27 24.50 4.09
CA LEU A 341 -2.15 24.64 3.14
C LEU A 341 -0.79 24.78 3.85
N ARG A 342 -0.77 25.37 5.07
CA ARG A 342 0.45 25.46 5.89
C ARG A 342 0.81 24.17 6.62
N GLU A 343 -0.16 23.27 6.81
CA GLU A 343 0.04 21.97 7.46
C GLU A 343 0.46 20.87 6.48
N PHE A 344 0.58 21.20 5.19
CA PHE A 344 1.02 20.23 4.18
C PHE A 344 2.37 19.63 4.54
N ASP A 345 2.40 18.31 4.46
CA ASP A 345 3.58 17.54 4.73
C ASP A 345 4.40 17.40 3.46
N LEU A 346 5.41 18.27 3.33
CA LEU A 346 6.30 18.34 2.18
C LEU A 346 7.61 17.58 2.37
N GLU A 347 7.80 17.02 3.56
CA GLU A 347 8.99 16.24 3.89
C GLU A 347 8.78 14.78 3.48
N PRO A 348 9.84 14.05 3.11
CA PRO A 348 9.72 12.62 2.84
C PRO A 348 9.49 11.81 4.12
N ASP A 349 8.89 10.64 3.97
CA ASP A 349 8.85 9.59 4.99
C ASP A 349 10.25 8.95 5.16
N PRO A 350 10.49 8.10 6.20
CA PRO A 350 11.79 7.46 6.44
C PRO A 350 12.32 6.62 5.28
N ASP A 351 11.42 6.24 4.37
CA ASP A 351 11.74 5.48 3.17
C ASP A 351 12.00 6.39 1.97
N GLY A 352 11.94 7.71 2.13
CA GLY A 352 12.19 8.67 1.08
C GLY A 352 11.01 8.88 0.13
N ARG A 353 9.85 8.28 0.40
CA ARG A 353 8.61 8.55 -0.35
C ARG A 353 7.93 9.78 0.20
N TYR A 354 7.28 10.53 -0.68
CA TYR A 354 6.46 11.68 -0.32
C TYR A 354 5.00 11.27 -0.13
N ARG A 355 4.31 11.93 0.79
CA ARG A 355 2.87 11.75 1.02
C ARG A 355 2.04 12.50 -0.02
N VAL A 356 0.79 12.09 -0.16
CA VAL A 356 -0.19 12.79 -1.00
C VAL A 356 -0.93 13.77 -0.10
N ASN A 357 -0.88 15.05 -0.43
CA ASN A 357 -1.58 16.09 0.30
C ASN A 357 -2.87 16.44 -0.43
N GLU A 358 -4.00 16.23 0.24
CA GLU A 358 -5.32 16.48 -0.33
C GLU A 358 -5.95 17.73 0.27
N CYS A 359 -6.52 18.57 -0.60
CA CYS A 359 -7.32 19.74 -0.21
C CYS A 359 -8.80 19.47 -0.54
N TYR A 360 -9.62 19.26 0.49
CA TYR A 360 -11.07 19.13 0.35
C TYR A 360 -11.70 20.52 0.26
N CYS A 361 -12.21 20.87 -0.91
CA CYS A 361 -12.80 22.18 -1.17
C CYS A 361 -14.32 22.05 -1.37
N PHE A 362 -15.07 23.05 -0.89
CA PHE A 362 -16.44 23.27 -1.31
C PHE A 362 -16.48 24.10 -2.61
N ASP A 363 -17.63 24.11 -3.28
CA ASP A 363 -17.83 24.84 -4.56
C ASP A 363 -17.54 26.35 -4.47
N SER A 364 -17.50 26.94 -3.27
CA SER A 364 -17.19 28.35 -3.05
C SER A 364 -15.70 28.67 -2.87
N THR A 365 -14.86 27.69 -2.51
CA THR A 365 -13.44 27.92 -2.12
C THR A 365 -12.41 27.32 -3.09
N TRP A 366 -12.85 26.51 -4.05
CA TRP A 366 -11.93 25.78 -4.94
C TRP A 366 -11.06 26.67 -5.83
N GLN A 367 -11.51 27.86 -6.27
CA GLN A 367 -10.71 28.75 -7.13
C GLN A 367 -9.49 29.33 -6.40
N GLN A 368 -9.68 29.67 -5.12
CA GLN A 368 -8.61 30.20 -4.28
C GLN A 368 -7.59 29.10 -3.94
N ALA A 369 -8.07 27.89 -3.60
CA ALA A 369 -7.24 26.71 -3.40
C ALA A 369 -6.46 26.37 -4.69
N LEU A 370 -7.17 26.36 -5.83
CA LEU A 370 -6.71 26.63 -7.20
C LEU A 370 -5.36 27.34 -7.28
N ALA A 371 -5.46 28.66 -7.17
CA ALA A 371 -4.33 29.55 -7.34
C ALA A 371 -3.22 29.28 -6.31
N ALA A 372 -3.56 28.90 -5.08
CA ALA A 372 -2.58 28.63 -4.03
C ALA A 372 -1.75 27.37 -4.28
N LEU A 373 -2.37 26.30 -4.77
CA LEU A 373 -1.70 25.04 -5.10
C LEU A 373 -0.84 25.18 -6.35
N VAL A 374 -1.34 25.89 -7.37
CA VAL A 374 -0.57 26.14 -8.60
C VAL A 374 0.72 26.94 -8.31
N ARG A 375 0.68 27.90 -7.38
CA ARG A 375 1.89 28.65 -6.97
C ARG A 375 2.97 27.80 -6.28
N GLN A 376 2.59 26.65 -5.73
CA GLN A 376 3.48 25.73 -5.01
C GLN A 376 3.93 24.56 -5.89
N SER A 377 3.39 24.45 -7.11
CA SER A 377 3.58 23.30 -7.98
C SER A 377 4.55 23.59 -9.12
N ASP A 378 5.38 22.62 -9.44
CA ASP A 378 6.33 22.68 -10.57
C ASP A 378 5.74 22.05 -11.83
N VAL A 379 4.92 21.00 -11.65
CA VAL A 379 4.31 20.23 -12.73
C VAL A 379 2.85 19.97 -12.41
N VAL A 380 2.00 19.96 -13.45
CA VAL A 380 0.57 19.65 -13.32
C VAL A 380 0.20 18.47 -14.21
N LEU A 381 -0.59 17.55 -13.69
CA LEU A 381 -1.30 16.52 -14.45
C LEU A 381 -2.80 16.82 -14.40
N MET A 382 -3.42 17.03 -15.56
CA MET A 382 -4.83 17.40 -15.65
C MET A 382 -5.59 16.44 -16.58
N ASP A 383 -6.73 15.91 -16.11
CA ASP A 383 -7.66 15.17 -16.96
C ASP A 383 -8.61 16.13 -17.69
N LEU A 384 -8.50 16.24 -19.01
CA LEU A 384 -9.40 17.03 -19.87
C LEU A 384 -10.34 16.16 -20.73
N ARG A 385 -10.41 14.85 -20.49
CA ARG A 385 -11.27 13.98 -21.30
C ARG A 385 -12.74 14.38 -21.19
N GLY A 386 -13.42 14.41 -22.34
CA GLY A 386 -14.81 14.87 -22.42
C GLY A 386 -15.00 16.37 -22.14
N PHE A 387 -13.94 17.18 -22.10
CA PHE A 387 -14.02 18.63 -21.94
C PHE A 387 -14.76 19.29 -23.12
N ARG A 388 -15.66 20.22 -22.79
CA ARG A 388 -16.44 21.05 -23.70
C ARG A 388 -16.44 22.51 -23.26
N ALA A 389 -16.77 23.43 -24.16
CA ALA A 389 -16.81 24.87 -23.89
C ALA A 389 -17.68 25.28 -22.67
N HIS A 390 -18.69 24.48 -22.30
CA HIS A 390 -19.55 24.75 -21.15
C HIS A 390 -18.89 24.41 -19.80
N ASN A 391 -17.77 23.69 -19.77
CA ASN A 391 -17.04 23.34 -18.54
C ASN A 391 -16.26 24.55 -18.01
N ARG A 392 -16.98 25.57 -17.51
CA ARG A 392 -16.40 26.85 -17.06
C ARG A 392 -15.31 26.68 -15.99
N GLY A 393 -15.45 25.68 -15.11
CA GLY A 393 -14.42 25.34 -14.11
C GLY A 393 -13.08 24.96 -14.75
N CYS A 394 -13.08 24.04 -15.70
CA CYS A 394 -11.87 23.60 -16.41
C CYS A 394 -11.24 24.73 -17.24
N ARG A 395 -12.06 25.61 -17.84
CA ARG A 395 -11.55 26.80 -18.56
C ARG A 395 -10.82 27.76 -17.62
N HIS A 396 -11.38 27.98 -16.43
CA HIS A 396 -10.71 28.76 -15.40
C HIS A 396 -9.39 28.10 -14.98
N GLU A 397 -9.39 26.79 -14.71
CA GLU A 397 -8.16 26.03 -14.40
C GLU A 397 -7.09 26.22 -15.48
N LEU A 398 -7.44 26.06 -16.76
CA LEU A 398 -6.49 26.24 -17.87
C LEU A 398 -5.90 27.65 -17.92
N SER A 399 -6.72 28.69 -17.75
CA SER A 399 -6.24 30.08 -17.72
C SER A 399 -5.28 30.35 -16.54
N VAL A 400 -5.57 29.79 -15.36
CA VAL A 400 -4.69 29.89 -14.18
C VAL A 400 -3.35 29.19 -14.43
N LEU A 401 -3.38 28.01 -15.04
CA LEU A 401 -2.18 27.25 -15.40
C LEU A 401 -1.35 27.97 -16.47
N ALA A 402 -1.99 28.59 -17.45
CA ALA A 402 -1.33 29.36 -18.50
C ALA A 402 -0.62 30.60 -17.93
N ALA A 403 -1.21 31.27 -16.95
CA ALA A 403 -0.65 32.47 -16.32
C ALA A 403 0.42 32.17 -15.24
N ALA A 404 0.59 30.93 -14.81
CA ALA A 404 1.46 30.58 -13.69
C ALA A 404 2.96 30.76 -14.04
N PRO A 405 3.73 31.61 -13.33
CA PRO A 405 5.12 31.91 -13.71
C PRO A 405 6.11 30.79 -13.34
N ARG A 406 5.86 30.07 -12.23
CA ARG A 406 6.75 29.02 -11.72
C ARG A 406 6.46 27.63 -12.29
N LEU A 407 5.33 27.49 -12.97
CA LEU A 407 4.89 26.22 -13.51
C LEU A 407 5.75 25.85 -14.73
N GLN A 408 6.48 24.75 -14.60
CA GLN A 408 7.41 24.29 -15.63
C GLN A 408 6.67 23.55 -16.73
N ARG A 409 5.70 22.69 -16.37
CA ARG A 409 5.02 21.81 -17.32
C ARG A 409 3.62 21.42 -16.89
N VAL A 410 2.75 21.22 -17.88
CA VAL A 410 1.38 20.74 -17.72
C VAL A 410 1.13 19.60 -18.69
N VAL A 411 0.81 18.43 -18.17
CA VAL A 411 0.43 17.26 -18.97
C VAL A 411 -1.10 17.16 -18.98
N LEU A 412 -1.67 17.29 -20.18
CA LEU A 412 -3.11 17.26 -20.42
C LEU A 412 -3.50 15.90 -21.00
N LEU A 413 -4.39 15.18 -20.32
CA LEU A 413 -4.98 13.96 -20.84
C LEU A 413 -6.22 14.31 -21.65
N PHE A 414 -6.32 13.85 -22.90
CA PHE A 414 -7.47 14.11 -23.76
C PHE A 414 -8.00 12.84 -24.40
N ASP A 415 -9.23 12.91 -24.90
CA ASP A 415 -9.90 11.85 -25.65
C ASP A 415 -10.53 12.42 -26.93
N ARG A 416 -11.18 11.54 -27.72
CA ARG A 416 -11.87 11.94 -28.95
C ARG A 416 -13.03 12.92 -28.74
N LYS A 417 -13.55 13.06 -27.52
CA LYS A 417 -14.67 13.95 -27.19
C LYS A 417 -14.21 15.33 -26.72
N THR A 418 -12.91 15.53 -26.56
CA THR A 418 -12.31 16.76 -26.02
C THR A 418 -12.31 17.86 -27.08
N GLU A 419 -12.93 19.00 -26.78
CA GLU A 419 -12.90 20.21 -27.63
C GLU A 419 -11.55 20.93 -27.52
N ARG A 420 -10.52 20.35 -28.15
CA ARG A 420 -9.13 20.79 -28.03
C ARG A 420 -8.89 22.24 -28.45
N ALA A 421 -9.53 22.71 -29.51
CA ALA A 421 -9.38 24.09 -29.98
C ALA A 421 -9.82 25.13 -28.92
N VAL A 422 -10.85 24.81 -28.14
CA VAL A 422 -11.33 25.69 -27.06
C VAL A 422 -10.30 25.74 -25.94
N ALA A 423 -9.79 24.57 -25.51
CA ALA A 423 -8.74 24.51 -24.51
C ALA A 423 -7.45 25.23 -24.94
N GLU A 424 -7.04 25.09 -26.22
CA GLU A 424 -5.89 25.79 -26.77
C GLU A 424 -6.06 27.31 -26.75
N SER A 425 -7.28 27.81 -27.00
CA SER A 425 -7.56 29.24 -26.87
C SER A 425 -7.39 29.77 -25.44
N ASP A 426 -7.79 28.98 -24.43
CA ASP A 426 -7.64 29.34 -23.02
C ASP A 426 -6.17 29.29 -22.54
N MET A 427 -5.29 28.66 -23.32
CA MET A 427 -3.86 28.50 -23.03
C MET A 427 -2.95 29.42 -23.85
N ALA A 428 -3.51 30.25 -24.75
CA ALA A 428 -2.75 31.01 -25.74
C ALA A 428 -1.66 31.94 -25.14
N GLY A 429 -1.81 32.36 -23.89
CA GLY A 429 -0.83 33.20 -23.17
C GLY A 429 0.35 32.44 -22.54
N ALA A 430 0.43 31.12 -22.71
CA ALA A 430 1.44 30.31 -22.04
C ALA A 430 2.79 30.25 -22.79
N PRO A 431 3.91 30.10 -22.06
CA PRO A 431 5.21 29.83 -22.66
C PRO A 431 5.21 28.58 -23.57
N PRO A 432 5.98 28.60 -24.67
CA PRO A 432 6.05 27.47 -25.60
C PRO A 432 6.56 26.21 -24.89
N GLY A 433 5.95 25.06 -25.21
CA GLY A 433 6.32 23.77 -24.64
C GLY A 433 5.82 23.51 -23.21
N ARG A 434 5.08 24.45 -22.59
CA ARG A 434 4.49 24.24 -21.27
C ARG A 434 3.46 23.11 -21.26
N PHE A 435 2.58 23.08 -22.26
CA PHE A 435 1.48 22.12 -22.34
C PHE A 435 1.86 20.94 -23.23
N VAL A 436 1.76 19.73 -22.69
CA VAL A 436 2.01 18.46 -23.39
C VAL A 436 0.70 17.67 -23.41
N TRP A 437 0.23 17.35 -24.61
CA TRP A 437 -1.01 16.62 -24.81
C TRP A 437 -0.74 15.11 -24.93
N ILE A 438 -1.46 14.30 -24.17
CA ILE A 438 -1.37 12.83 -24.23
C ILE A 438 -2.76 12.26 -24.47
N ASP A 439 -2.88 11.48 -25.54
CA ASP A 439 -4.11 10.75 -25.88
C ASP A 439 -4.34 9.62 -24.87
N ALA A 440 -5.39 9.74 -24.08
CA ALA A 440 -5.82 8.80 -23.05
C ALA A 440 -7.14 8.09 -23.43
N THR A 441 -7.43 7.97 -24.73
CA THR A 441 -8.56 7.17 -25.24
C THR A 441 -8.44 5.69 -24.86
N GLN A 442 -7.22 5.16 -24.77
CA GLN A 442 -6.94 3.81 -24.28
C GLN A 442 -5.98 3.84 -23.08
N LEU A 443 -6.43 3.29 -21.96
CA LEU A 443 -5.67 3.27 -20.71
C LEU A 443 -4.76 2.04 -20.65
N SER A 444 -3.48 2.21 -20.98
CA SER A 444 -2.50 1.11 -20.99
C SER A 444 -1.26 1.40 -20.15
N GLN A 445 -0.49 0.35 -19.82
CA GLN A 445 0.82 0.48 -19.16
C GLN A 445 1.83 1.28 -19.97
N ARG A 446 1.65 1.34 -21.30
CA ARG A 446 2.45 2.21 -22.16
C ARG A 446 2.11 3.68 -21.91
N ARG A 447 0.81 4.03 -21.82
CA ARG A 447 0.38 5.40 -21.49
C ARG A 447 0.84 5.87 -20.11
N VAL A 448 0.82 5.02 -19.09
CA VAL A 448 1.39 5.37 -17.76
C VAL A 448 2.86 5.78 -17.90
N ARG A 449 3.64 5.05 -18.70
CA ARG A 449 5.06 5.37 -18.94
C ARG A 449 5.22 6.67 -19.72
N GLU A 450 4.42 6.90 -20.74
CA GLU A 450 4.42 8.15 -21.53
C GLU A 450 4.05 9.36 -20.67
N ILE A 451 3.01 9.27 -19.83
CA ILE A 451 2.63 10.33 -18.89
C ILE A 451 3.76 10.59 -17.89
N SER A 452 4.30 9.53 -17.28
CA SER A 452 5.41 9.67 -16.32
C SER A 452 6.66 10.28 -16.97
N ALA A 453 6.94 9.93 -18.24
CA ALA A 453 8.05 10.47 -19.00
C ALA A 453 7.85 11.95 -19.33
N ALA A 454 6.63 12.34 -19.75
CA ALA A 454 6.28 13.72 -20.04
C ALA A 454 6.35 14.61 -18.80
N LEU A 455 5.86 14.12 -17.65
CA LEU A 455 5.94 14.82 -16.35
C LEU A 455 7.39 14.98 -15.87
N LEU A 456 8.26 14.02 -16.21
CA LEU A 456 9.64 13.98 -15.74
C LEU A 456 10.66 14.51 -16.77
N ASN A 457 10.20 15.29 -17.76
CA ASN A 457 11.02 15.90 -18.82
C ASN A 457 11.98 14.93 -19.51
N ALA A 458 11.52 13.71 -19.82
CA ALA A 458 12.26 12.78 -20.67
C ALA A 458 12.06 13.14 -22.15
N ASP A 459 12.38 14.38 -22.52
CA ASP A 459 12.32 14.84 -23.90
C ASP A 459 13.44 14.11 -24.68
N GLY A 460 13.11 13.02 -25.39
CA GLY A 460 14.06 12.32 -26.28
C GLY A 460 14.03 10.79 -26.38
N LEU A 461 13.09 10.07 -25.75
CA LEU A 461 12.97 8.62 -25.93
C LEU A 461 11.52 8.24 -26.24
N ALA A 462 11.07 8.61 -27.44
CA ALA A 462 9.91 8.01 -28.11
C ALA A 462 10.28 6.62 -28.66
#